data_AF-A0AA41VR54-F1
#
_entry.id   AF-A0AA41VR54-F1
#
_cell.length_a   1.000
_cell.length_b   1.000
_cell.length_c   1.000
_cell.angle_alpha   90.00
_cell.angle_beta   90.00
_cell.angle_gamma   90.00
#
_symmetry.space_group_name_H-M   'P 1'
#
loop_
_entity.id
_entity.type
_entity.pdbx_description
1 polymer ?
#
loop_
_entity_poly.entity_id
_entity_poly.type
_entity_poly.pdbx_seq_one_letter_code
_entity_poly.pdbx_strand_id
1 'polypeptide(L)'
;MCSYLEKYNVYNFTKGGLIQMNHGGWQNLQYAANAAFIASLYVDYMKATGIPGWYCGPEYTGVDVLYKFATSQVDYILGSNPRNMSYVVGYGVHWPKHVHHRAASIPNNDHKYSCFEGLKWRNNPNSNPNNITGAMVGGPDRFDVFHDVRTNYSYTEPTLAGNAGLVAALVSLTTSGGSVIDKNTMFSGVPPLSPVSPPPPPPWKP
;
A
#
# COMPACT_ATOMS: atom_id res chain seq x y z
N MET A 1 -2.52 -3.78 14.96
CA MET A 1 -1.11 -3.43 14.71
C MET A 1 -0.19 -4.64 14.79
N CYS A 2 -0.20 -5.43 15.87
CA CYS A 2 0.62 -6.65 15.96
C CYS A 2 0.42 -7.61 14.78
N SER A 3 -0.81 -7.77 14.30
CA SER A 3 -1.12 -8.60 13.13
C SER A 3 -0.39 -8.21 11.84
N TYR A 4 0.13 -6.98 11.72
CA TYR A 4 0.90 -6.54 10.56
C TYR A 4 2.36 -6.98 10.59
N LEU A 5 2.85 -7.51 11.73
CA LEU A 5 4.23 -7.91 11.87
C LEU A 5 4.38 -9.40 11.56
N GLU A 6 5.28 -9.70 10.63
CA GLU A 6 5.53 -11.06 10.10
C GLU A 6 5.77 -12.09 11.21
N LYS A 7 6.50 -11.71 12.27
CA LYS A 7 6.81 -12.60 13.42
C LYS A 7 5.59 -13.20 14.13
N TYR A 8 4.41 -12.59 14.03
CA TYR A 8 3.19 -13.10 14.67
C TYR A 8 2.37 -14.02 13.76
N ASN A 9 2.79 -14.23 12.50
CA ASN A 9 2.19 -15.19 11.56
C ASN A 9 0.66 -15.06 11.40
N VAL A 10 0.11 -13.85 11.54
CA VAL A 10 -1.33 -13.60 11.32
C VAL A 10 -1.63 -13.49 9.83
N TYR A 11 -0.78 -12.80 9.08
CA TYR A 11 -0.81 -12.73 7.62
C TYR A 11 0.49 -13.26 7.04
N ASN A 12 0.39 -13.88 5.86
CA ASN A 12 1.57 -14.28 5.09
C ASN A 12 2.21 -13.07 4.43
N PHE A 13 3.49 -13.19 4.10
CA PHE A 13 4.23 -12.23 3.29
C PHE A 13 4.74 -12.91 2.03
N THR A 14 4.82 -12.17 0.92
CA THR A 14 5.56 -12.63 -0.26
C THR A 14 7.06 -12.67 0.05
N LYS A 15 7.86 -13.34 -0.80
CA LYS A 15 9.32 -13.34 -0.62
C LYS A 15 9.91 -11.93 -0.76
N GLY A 16 9.25 -11.07 -1.54
CA GLY A 16 9.59 -9.67 -1.69
C GLY A 16 9.12 -8.76 -0.54
N GLY A 17 8.43 -9.28 0.47
CA GLY A 17 8.03 -8.51 1.66
C GLY A 17 6.66 -7.82 1.57
N LEU A 18 5.80 -8.19 0.61
CA LEU A 18 4.41 -7.69 0.53
C LEU A 18 3.49 -8.49 1.47
N ILE A 19 2.77 -7.82 2.36
CA ILE A 19 1.77 -8.46 3.23
C ILE A 19 0.57 -8.97 2.44
N GLN A 20 0.12 -10.20 2.69
CA GLN A 20 -0.97 -10.88 1.97
C GLN A 20 -2.27 -10.89 2.79
N MET A 21 -2.98 -9.76 2.81
CA MET A 21 -4.21 -9.61 3.61
C MET A 21 -5.45 -10.24 2.97
N ASN A 22 -5.45 -10.44 1.66
CA ASN A 22 -6.51 -11.16 0.96
C ASN A 22 -6.22 -12.66 0.82
N HIS A 23 -5.40 -13.24 1.73
CA HIS A 23 -5.01 -14.66 1.70
C HIS A 23 -4.43 -15.15 0.36
N GLY A 24 -3.64 -14.31 -0.31
CA GLY A 24 -3.10 -14.58 -1.65
C GLY A 24 -4.11 -14.41 -2.79
N GLY A 25 -5.28 -13.86 -2.48
CA GLY A 25 -6.30 -13.43 -3.43
C GLY A 25 -5.92 -12.16 -4.20
N TRP A 26 -6.88 -11.70 -5.01
CA TRP A 26 -6.66 -10.72 -6.07
C TRP A 26 -6.55 -9.32 -5.46
N GLN A 27 -5.93 -8.38 -6.19
CA GLN A 27 -5.82 -6.96 -5.81
C GLN A 27 -5.19 -6.71 -4.42
N ASN A 28 -4.15 -7.48 -4.07
CA ASN A 28 -3.59 -7.43 -2.72
C ASN A 28 -2.99 -6.05 -2.35
N LEU A 29 -2.52 -5.27 -3.33
CA LEU A 29 -1.94 -3.94 -3.08
C LEU A 29 -2.91 -2.95 -2.42
N GLN A 30 -4.21 -3.06 -2.69
CA GLN A 30 -5.18 -2.16 -2.05
C GLN A 30 -5.22 -2.36 -0.53
N TYR A 31 -5.05 -3.60 -0.06
CA TYR A 31 -5.04 -3.90 1.37
C TYR A 31 -3.71 -3.49 1.99
N ALA A 32 -2.60 -3.77 1.32
CA ALA A 32 -1.28 -3.35 1.77
C ALA A 32 -1.17 -1.82 1.89
N ALA A 33 -1.69 -1.06 0.92
CA ALA A 33 -1.71 0.40 0.96
C ALA A 33 -2.56 0.94 2.13
N ASN A 34 -3.76 0.39 2.34
CA ASN A 34 -4.61 0.76 3.47
C ASN A 34 -3.96 0.39 4.82
N ALA A 35 -3.32 -0.76 4.92
CA ALA A 35 -2.60 -1.16 6.12
C ALA A 35 -1.41 -0.25 6.41
N ALA A 36 -0.67 0.15 5.38
CA ALA A 36 0.43 1.11 5.51
C ALA A 36 -0.07 2.46 6.03
N PHE A 37 -1.19 2.95 5.50
CA PHE A 37 -1.81 4.18 5.98
C PHE A 37 -2.21 4.07 7.46
N ILE A 38 -2.97 3.03 7.84
CA ILE A 38 -3.44 2.85 9.22
C ILE A 38 -2.27 2.66 10.19
N ALA A 39 -1.22 1.95 9.78
CA ALA A 39 0.02 1.80 10.54
C ALA A 39 0.72 3.15 10.77
N SER A 40 0.89 3.95 9.71
CA SER A 40 1.52 5.27 9.80
C SER A 40 0.69 6.26 10.62
N LEU A 41 -0.63 6.28 10.46
CA LEU A 41 -1.53 7.12 11.25
C LEU A 41 -1.44 6.79 12.74
N TYR A 42 -1.35 5.50 13.08
CA TYR A 42 -1.20 5.06 14.46
C TYR A 42 0.18 5.40 15.04
N VAL A 43 1.24 5.36 14.21
CA VAL A 43 2.56 5.88 14.58
C VAL A 43 2.49 7.37 14.92
N ASP A 44 1.80 8.15 14.10
CA ASP A 44 1.65 9.59 14.34
C ASP A 44 0.87 9.87 15.63
N TYR A 45 -0.19 9.10 15.90
CA TYR A 45 -0.92 9.16 17.16
C TYR A 45 -0.03 8.86 18.37
N MET A 46 0.74 7.77 18.31
CA MET A 46 1.64 7.37 19.39
C MET A 46 2.70 8.45 19.66
N LYS A 47 3.28 9.03 18.61
CA LYS A 47 4.25 10.13 18.74
C LYS A 47 3.61 11.38 19.34
N ALA A 48 2.42 11.78 18.89
CA ALA A 48 1.71 12.95 19.39
C ALA A 48 1.28 12.82 20.87
N THR A 49 1.00 11.60 21.32
CA THR A 49 0.59 11.29 22.70
C THR A 49 1.74 10.85 23.61
N GLY A 50 2.98 10.85 23.11
CA GLY A 50 4.16 10.44 23.89
C GLY A 50 4.23 8.95 24.21
N ILE A 51 3.51 8.10 23.47
CA ILE A 51 3.54 6.64 23.62
C ILE A 51 4.71 6.08 22.80
N PRO A 52 5.74 5.46 23.42
CA PRO A 52 6.92 4.99 22.67
C PRO A 52 6.70 3.66 21.93
N GLY A 53 5.62 2.94 22.21
CA GLY A 53 5.35 1.61 21.67
C GLY A 53 4.17 0.94 22.37
N TRP A 54 3.91 -0.32 22.03
CA TRP A 54 2.79 -1.09 22.57
C TRP A 54 3.16 -2.57 22.75
N TYR A 55 2.32 -3.33 23.46
CA TYR A 55 2.50 -4.76 23.66
C TYR A 55 1.80 -5.60 22.63
N CYS A 56 2.49 -6.62 22.15
CA CYS A 56 1.95 -7.71 21.36
C CYS A 56 2.08 -9.00 22.17
N GLY A 57 1.07 -9.26 23.01
CA GLY A 57 1.17 -10.30 24.03
C GLY A 57 2.26 -9.93 25.07
N PRO A 58 3.26 -10.79 25.34
CA PRO A 58 4.31 -10.50 26.31
C PRO A 58 5.41 -9.58 25.77
N GLU A 59 5.46 -9.32 24.46
CA GLU A 59 6.58 -8.64 23.82
C GLU A 59 6.28 -7.15 23.58
N TYR A 60 7.20 -6.28 24.03
CA TYR A 60 7.13 -4.85 23.76
C TYR A 60 7.62 -4.54 22.34
N THR A 61 6.85 -3.75 21.60
CA THR A 61 7.17 -3.33 20.23
C THR A 61 7.25 -1.80 20.18
N GLY A 62 8.40 -1.28 19.73
CA GLY A 62 8.59 0.16 19.54
C GLY A 62 7.81 0.72 18.36
N VAL A 63 7.48 2.01 18.43
CA VAL A 63 6.76 2.75 17.36
C VAL A 63 7.49 2.70 16.01
N ASP A 64 8.82 2.60 16.01
CA ASP A 64 9.64 2.58 14.81
C ASP A 64 9.42 1.31 13.96
N VAL A 65 9.08 0.19 14.60
CA VAL A 65 8.78 -1.08 13.91
C VAL A 65 7.56 -0.93 13.01
N LEU A 66 6.51 -0.26 13.50
CA LEU A 66 5.29 -0.03 12.72
C LEU A 66 5.50 0.98 11.60
N TYR A 67 6.33 2.00 11.84
CA TYR A 67 6.72 2.97 10.81
C TYR A 67 7.49 2.28 9.68
N LYS A 68 8.48 1.44 10.00
CA LYS A 68 9.23 0.64 9.02
C LYS A 68 8.32 -0.28 8.22
N PHE A 69 7.35 -0.92 8.87
CA PHE A 69 6.33 -1.71 8.16
C PHE A 69 5.57 -0.84 7.16
N ALA A 70 5.01 0.30 7.57
CA ALA A 70 4.25 1.19 6.69
C ALA A 70 5.08 1.65 5.48
N THR A 71 6.31 2.11 5.72
CA THR A 71 7.26 2.51 4.67
C THR A 71 7.55 1.35 3.71
N SER A 72 7.82 0.14 4.22
CA SER A 72 8.14 -1.02 3.38
C SER A 72 7.04 -1.37 2.38
N GLN A 73 5.77 -1.26 2.78
CA GLN A 73 4.64 -1.60 1.91
C GLN A 73 4.44 -0.56 0.81
N VAL A 74 4.63 0.73 1.13
CA VAL A 74 4.59 1.80 0.13
C VAL A 74 5.79 1.72 -0.81
N ASP A 75 6.99 1.49 -0.28
CA ASP A 75 8.19 1.31 -1.10
C ASP A 75 8.06 0.11 -2.05
N TYR A 76 7.47 -1.00 -1.58
CA TYR A 76 7.16 -2.15 -2.43
C TYR A 76 6.25 -1.75 -3.59
N ILE A 77 5.17 -0.99 -3.32
CA ILE A 77 4.25 -0.47 -4.36
C ILE A 77 4.99 0.42 -5.36
N LEU A 78 5.94 1.24 -4.88
CA LEU A 78 6.63 2.23 -5.69
C LEU A 78 7.83 1.68 -6.48
N GLY A 79 8.41 0.55 -6.09
CA GLY A 79 9.48 -0.08 -6.86
C GLY A 79 10.40 -1.05 -6.10
N SER A 80 10.40 -1.01 -4.76
CA SER A 80 11.27 -1.84 -3.91
C SER A 80 10.71 -3.26 -3.78
N ASN A 81 10.66 -3.98 -4.90
CA ASN A 81 10.16 -5.34 -5.00
C ASN A 81 11.06 -6.18 -5.94
N PRO A 82 10.91 -7.52 -5.96
CA PRO A 82 11.78 -8.41 -6.77
C PRO A 82 11.79 -8.13 -8.27
N ARG A 83 10.78 -7.40 -8.79
CA ARG A 83 10.69 -7.02 -10.20
C ARG A 83 11.28 -5.65 -10.50
N ASN A 84 11.72 -4.91 -9.47
CA ASN A 84 12.24 -3.54 -9.59
C ASN A 84 11.34 -2.64 -10.46
N MET A 85 10.03 -2.73 -10.23
CA MET A 85 9.00 -2.03 -10.99
C MET A 85 7.99 -1.35 -10.07
N SER A 86 7.55 -0.16 -10.45
CA SER A 86 6.40 0.46 -9.82
C SER A 86 5.12 -0.27 -10.21
N TYR A 87 4.19 -0.36 -9.27
CA TYR A 87 2.80 -0.74 -9.53
C TYR A 87 1.87 0.46 -9.69
N VAL A 88 2.43 1.68 -9.75
CA VAL A 88 1.72 2.93 -10.02
C VAL A 88 2.03 3.37 -11.45
N VAL A 89 0.98 3.53 -12.27
CA VAL A 89 1.11 3.89 -13.68
C VAL A 89 1.80 5.25 -13.82
N GLY A 90 2.86 5.30 -14.64
CA GLY A 90 3.61 6.52 -14.91
C GLY A 90 4.60 6.95 -13.81
N TYR A 91 4.81 6.13 -12.77
CA TYR A 91 5.81 6.39 -11.72
C TYR A 91 7.01 5.45 -11.86
N GLY A 92 8.22 5.96 -11.62
CA GLY A 92 9.46 5.19 -11.72
C GLY A 92 9.86 4.83 -13.16
N VAL A 93 10.91 4.00 -13.29
CA VAL A 93 11.49 3.63 -14.59
C VAL A 93 10.68 2.54 -15.30
N HIS A 94 10.16 1.57 -14.53
CA HIS A 94 9.34 0.46 -15.03
C HIS A 94 7.98 0.48 -14.35
N TRP A 95 6.89 0.49 -15.13
CA TRP A 95 5.51 0.55 -14.64
C TRP A 95 4.54 -0.14 -15.62
N PRO A 96 3.30 -0.48 -15.21
CA PRO A 96 2.37 -1.28 -16.02
C PRO A 96 1.78 -0.49 -17.20
N LYS A 97 1.93 -1.02 -18.41
CA LYS A 97 1.47 -0.39 -19.66
C LYS A 97 0.17 -0.99 -20.22
N HIS A 98 -0.31 -2.09 -19.65
CA HIS A 98 -1.48 -2.84 -20.13
C HIS A 98 -2.61 -2.85 -19.09
N VAL A 99 -2.96 -1.68 -18.55
CA VAL A 99 -3.96 -1.51 -17.48
C VAL A 99 -5.37 -1.90 -17.96
N HIS A 100 -6.13 -2.64 -17.13
CA HIS A 100 -7.54 -2.98 -17.37
C HIS A 100 -8.43 -1.76 -17.12
N HIS A 101 -8.38 -0.77 -18.01
CA HIS A 101 -9.19 0.43 -17.91
C HIS A 101 -9.65 0.88 -19.29
N ARG A 102 -10.98 1.00 -19.50
CA ARG A 102 -11.57 1.27 -20.83
C ARG A 102 -11.01 2.55 -21.45
N ALA A 103 -11.06 3.67 -20.73
CA ALA A 103 -10.56 4.95 -21.23
C ALA A 103 -9.03 4.96 -21.43
N ALA A 104 -8.29 4.06 -20.77
CA ALA A 104 -6.86 3.91 -21.03
C ALA A 104 -6.61 3.11 -22.31
N SER A 105 -7.41 2.07 -22.56
CA SER A 105 -7.21 1.10 -23.65
C SER A 105 -7.77 1.53 -25.00
N ILE A 106 -8.81 2.38 -25.01
CA ILE A 106 -9.48 2.87 -26.22
C ILE A 106 -8.76 4.14 -26.68
N PRO A 107 -8.29 4.23 -27.94
CA PRO A 107 -7.62 5.42 -28.43
C PRO A 107 -8.56 6.62 -28.48
N ASN A 108 -8.02 7.81 -28.18
CA ASN A 108 -8.73 9.05 -28.34
C ASN A 108 -8.63 9.54 -29.80
N ASN A 109 -9.56 9.12 -30.64
CA ASN A 109 -9.56 9.43 -32.08
C ASN A 109 -10.93 9.93 -32.57
N ASP A 110 -11.67 10.66 -31.72
CA ASP A 110 -13.02 11.20 -31.97
C ASP A 110 -14.08 10.15 -32.38
N HIS A 111 -13.76 8.86 -32.29
CA HIS A 111 -14.66 7.77 -32.56
C HIS A 111 -15.28 7.24 -31.26
N LYS A 112 -16.61 7.16 -31.23
CA LYS A 112 -17.35 6.55 -30.12
C LYS A 112 -17.45 5.05 -30.36
N TYR A 113 -16.77 4.27 -29.54
CA TYR A 113 -16.87 2.81 -29.58
C TYR A 113 -18.01 2.32 -28.71
N SER A 114 -18.81 1.40 -29.25
CA SER A 114 -19.78 0.63 -28.48
C SER A 114 -19.10 -0.31 -27.47
N CYS A 115 -19.88 -0.86 -26.54
CA CYS A 115 -19.38 -1.86 -25.59
C CYS A 115 -18.77 -3.08 -26.30
N PHE A 116 -19.40 -3.56 -27.37
CA PHE A 116 -18.92 -4.70 -28.15
C PHE A 116 -17.60 -4.39 -28.86
N GLU A 117 -17.49 -3.23 -29.51
CA GLU A 117 -16.22 -2.79 -30.12
C GLU A 117 -15.11 -2.58 -29.08
N GLY A 118 -15.48 -2.20 -27.85
CA GLY A 118 -14.59 -2.13 -26.70
C GLY A 118 -13.84 -3.43 -26.39
N LEU A 119 -14.40 -4.60 -26.76
CA LEU A 119 -13.73 -5.89 -26.59
C LEU A 119 -12.45 -6.00 -27.43
N LYS A 120 -12.42 -5.36 -28.61
CA LYS A 120 -11.20 -5.26 -29.43
C LYS A 120 -10.08 -4.55 -28.67
N TRP A 121 -10.40 -3.44 -28.01
CA TRP A 121 -9.44 -2.66 -27.22
C TRP A 121 -9.03 -3.37 -25.93
N ARG A 122 -9.97 -4.06 -25.27
CA ARG A 122 -9.66 -4.93 -24.12
C ARG A 122 -8.63 -6.01 -24.47
N ASN A 123 -8.79 -6.66 -25.62
CA ASN A 123 -7.96 -7.81 -26.03
C ASN A 123 -6.72 -7.43 -26.85
N ASN A 124 -6.52 -6.14 -27.18
CA ASN A 124 -5.38 -5.68 -27.95
C ASN A 124 -4.06 -5.92 -27.18
N PRO A 125 -3.05 -6.61 -27.74
CA PRO A 125 -1.79 -6.85 -27.04
C PRO A 125 -0.90 -5.61 -26.92
N ASN A 126 -1.16 -4.55 -27.68
CA ASN A 126 -0.40 -3.31 -27.60
C ASN A 126 -0.65 -2.59 -26.27
N SER A 127 0.30 -1.78 -25.85
CA SER A 127 0.18 -0.91 -24.68
C SER A 127 -1.02 0.03 -24.78
N ASN A 128 -1.56 0.43 -23.63
CA ASN A 128 -2.67 1.37 -23.56
C ASN A 128 -2.29 2.69 -24.26
N PRO A 129 -3.10 3.19 -25.22
CA PRO A 129 -2.81 4.44 -25.92
C PRO A 129 -2.87 5.67 -25.00
N ASN A 130 -3.63 5.61 -23.90
CA ASN A 130 -3.70 6.69 -22.91
C ASN A 130 -3.23 6.18 -21.55
N ASN A 131 -2.27 6.89 -20.94
CA ASN A 131 -1.79 6.57 -19.60
C ASN A 131 -2.75 7.12 -18.54
N ILE A 132 -3.20 6.27 -17.63
CA ILE A 132 -3.94 6.68 -16.43
C ILE A 132 -2.97 6.94 -15.28
N THR A 133 -2.13 7.97 -15.45
CA THR A 133 -1.03 8.30 -14.53
C THR A 133 -1.51 8.41 -13.08
N GLY A 134 -0.76 7.79 -12.16
CA GLY A 134 -1.08 7.73 -10.74
C GLY A 134 -1.97 6.56 -10.33
N ALA A 135 -2.55 5.81 -11.28
CA ALA A 135 -3.36 4.66 -10.95
C ALA A 135 -2.50 3.49 -10.45
N MET A 136 -2.73 3.06 -9.21
CA MET A 136 -2.21 1.81 -8.68
C MET A 136 -3.01 0.62 -9.23
N VAL A 137 -2.33 -0.36 -9.80
CA VAL A 137 -2.93 -1.62 -10.27
C VAL A 137 -3.11 -2.63 -9.13
N GLY A 138 -3.81 -3.75 -9.39
CA GLY A 138 -4.04 -4.82 -8.40
C GLY A 138 -2.75 -5.44 -7.83
N GLY A 139 -1.69 -5.49 -8.65
CA GLY A 139 -0.35 -5.89 -8.25
C GLY A 139 -0.06 -7.39 -8.38
N PRO A 140 1.04 -7.87 -7.76
CA PRO A 140 1.54 -9.22 -7.99
C PRO A 140 0.74 -10.27 -7.24
N ASP A 141 0.99 -11.54 -7.60
CA ASP A 141 0.50 -12.68 -6.86
C ASP A 141 1.32 -12.95 -5.58
N ARG A 142 0.98 -14.05 -4.90
CA ARG A 142 1.66 -14.48 -3.66
C ARG A 142 3.15 -14.83 -3.83
N PHE A 143 3.64 -14.92 -5.06
CA PHE A 143 5.02 -15.26 -5.40
C PHE A 143 5.80 -14.07 -6.00
N ASP A 144 5.28 -12.85 -5.85
CA ASP A 144 5.85 -11.62 -6.45
C ASP A 144 5.84 -11.63 -7.99
N VAL A 145 5.03 -12.51 -8.61
CA VAL A 145 4.89 -12.55 -10.07
C VAL A 145 3.81 -11.55 -10.48
N PHE A 146 4.10 -10.75 -11.51
CA PHE A 146 3.17 -9.79 -12.07
C PHE A 146 3.11 -9.94 -13.60
N HIS A 147 1.89 -10.09 -14.11
CA HIS A 147 1.62 -10.14 -15.54
C HIS A 147 0.92 -8.86 -15.99
N ASP A 148 1.65 -8.00 -16.71
CA ASP A 148 1.11 -6.79 -17.32
C ASP A 148 0.29 -7.13 -18.57
N VAL A 149 -0.87 -7.75 -18.36
CA VAL A 149 -1.77 -8.21 -19.42
C VAL A 149 -3.17 -7.67 -19.12
N ARG A 150 -3.68 -6.84 -20.03
CA ARG A 150 -4.96 -6.12 -19.84
C ARG A 150 -6.14 -7.02 -19.51
N THR A 151 -6.22 -8.21 -20.11
CA THR A 151 -7.32 -9.14 -19.84
C THR A 151 -7.26 -9.77 -18.46
N ASN A 152 -6.11 -9.67 -17.78
CA ASN A 152 -5.84 -10.23 -16.47
C ASN A 152 -6.11 -9.20 -15.36
N TYR A 153 -7.39 -8.93 -15.15
CA TYR A 153 -7.87 -7.93 -14.18
C TYR A 153 -7.45 -8.20 -12.72
N SER A 154 -6.97 -9.40 -12.37
CA SER A 154 -6.38 -9.63 -11.02
C SER A 154 -5.19 -8.71 -10.75
N TYR A 155 -4.35 -8.54 -11.78
CA TYR A 155 -3.07 -7.85 -11.69
C TYR A 155 -3.22 -6.40 -12.12
N THR A 156 -3.95 -6.16 -13.20
CA THR A 156 -3.92 -4.86 -13.91
C THR A 156 -5.13 -3.97 -13.66
N GLU A 157 -6.08 -4.35 -12.80
CA GLU A 157 -7.26 -3.53 -12.47
C GLU A 157 -6.87 -2.42 -11.48
N PRO A 158 -7.04 -1.14 -11.84
CA PRO A 158 -6.96 -0.06 -10.88
C PRO A 158 -8.31 0.15 -10.18
N THR A 159 -8.30 0.44 -8.88
CA THR A 159 -9.53 0.71 -8.11
C THR A 159 -9.46 2.05 -7.40
N LEU A 160 -10.61 2.73 -7.27
CA LEU A 160 -10.71 3.95 -6.46
C LEU A 160 -10.34 3.67 -4.99
N ALA A 161 -10.79 2.54 -4.43
CA ALA A 161 -10.50 2.15 -3.06
C ALA A 161 -8.99 1.94 -2.81
N GLY A 162 -8.28 1.29 -3.74
CA GLY A 162 -6.84 1.10 -3.63
C GLY A 162 -6.07 2.41 -3.74
N ASN A 163 -6.46 3.29 -4.65
CA ASN A 163 -5.81 4.60 -4.81
C ASN A 163 -6.09 5.54 -3.63
N ALA A 164 -7.28 5.50 -3.03
CA ALA A 164 -7.59 6.24 -1.82
C ALA A 164 -6.65 5.87 -0.66
N GLY A 165 -6.45 4.57 -0.45
CA GLY A 165 -5.50 4.05 0.54
C GLY A 165 -4.05 4.46 0.26
N LEU A 166 -3.63 4.36 -1.01
CA LEU A 166 -2.28 4.77 -1.43
C LEU A 166 -2.03 6.26 -1.19
N VAL A 167 -2.96 7.14 -1.59
CA VAL A 167 -2.82 8.59 -1.35
C VAL A 167 -2.73 8.89 0.14
N ALA A 168 -3.58 8.28 0.96
CA ALA A 168 -3.55 8.44 2.40
C ALA A 168 -2.21 7.97 3.01
N ALA A 169 -1.69 6.83 2.56
CA ALA A 169 -0.40 6.30 2.98
C ALA A 169 0.75 7.25 2.60
N LEU A 170 0.78 7.70 1.34
CA LEU A 170 1.78 8.65 0.84
C LEU A 170 1.79 9.92 1.67
N VAL A 171 0.63 10.57 1.86
CA VAL A 171 0.51 11.80 2.66
C VAL A 171 1.00 11.57 4.10
N SER A 172 0.63 10.45 4.72
CA SER A 172 1.03 10.16 6.10
C SER A 172 2.55 9.92 6.26
N LEU A 173 3.20 9.39 5.23
CA LEU A 173 4.62 9.02 5.27
C LEU A 173 5.54 10.13 4.74
N THR A 174 5.05 11.03 3.89
CA THR A 174 5.84 12.15 3.37
C THR A 174 6.05 13.25 4.41
N THR A 175 7.30 13.68 4.57
CA THR A 175 7.69 14.80 5.45
C THR A 175 8.08 16.06 4.65
N SER A 176 8.18 15.96 3.33
CA SER A 176 8.82 16.93 2.43
C SER A 176 7.87 17.88 1.68
N GLY A 177 6.55 17.80 1.92
CA GLY A 177 5.53 18.42 1.06
C GLY A 177 5.10 19.87 1.35
N GLY A 178 5.56 20.49 2.45
CA GLY A 178 5.09 21.84 2.84
C GLY A 178 3.62 21.86 3.30
N SER A 179 3.30 22.71 4.27
CA SER A 179 2.08 22.62 5.11
C SER A 179 2.02 21.32 5.91
N VAL A 180 2.89 21.25 6.91
CA VAL A 180 2.97 20.19 7.92
C VAL A 180 1.57 19.93 8.48
N ILE A 181 1.02 18.73 8.27
CA ILE A 181 -0.12 18.26 9.06
C ILE A 181 0.33 18.37 10.52
N ASP A 182 -0.32 19.24 11.29
CA ASP A 182 -0.06 19.36 12.72
C ASP A 182 -0.65 18.13 13.42
N LYS A 183 0.19 17.10 13.52
CA LYS A 183 -0.14 15.81 14.13
C LYS A 183 -0.54 15.98 15.60
N ASN A 184 0.04 16.96 16.30
CA ASN A 184 -0.29 17.22 17.70
C ASN A 184 -1.71 17.79 17.82
N THR A 185 -2.07 18.76 16.97
CA THR A 185 -3.43 19.30 16.94
C THR A 185 -4.45 18.24 16.50
N MET A 186 -4.11 17.44 15.47
CA MET A 186 -4.97 16.36 14.97
C MET A 186 -5.38 15.35 16.05
N PHE A 187 -4.47 15.04 16.99
CA PHE A 187 -4.70 14.09 18.07
C PHE A 187 -4.95 14.73 19.44
N SER A 188 -5.04 16.06 19.52
CA SER A 188 -5.20 16.79 20.79
C SER A 188 -6.44 16.37 21.59
N GLY A 189 -7.52 15.96 20.90
CA GLY A 189 -8.76 15.47 21.51
C GLY A 189 -8.78 13.96 21.78
N VAL A 190 -7.72 13.22 21.47
CA VAL A 190 -7.68 11.76 21.62
C VAL A 190 -6.84 11.39 22.85
N PRO A 191 -7.43 10.80 23.90
CA PRO A 191 -6.68 10.41 25.09
C PRO A 191 -5.66 9.29 24.77
N PRO A 192 -4.53 9.21 25.50
CA PRO A 192 -3.58 8.10 25.37
C PRO A 192 -4.24 6.75 25.69
N LEU A 193 -4.04 5.76 24.81
CA LEU A 193 -4.58 4.40 24.96
C LEU A 193 -3.88 3.56 26.05
N SER A 194 -2.75 4.02 26.59
CA SER A 194 -1.90 3.28 27.51
C SER A 194 -1.05 4.24 28.35
N PRO A 195 -0.49 3.80 29.51
CA PRO A 195 0.42 4.63 30.27
C PRO A 195 1.61 5.07 29.41
N VAL A 196 2.02 6.33 29.59
CA VAL A 196 3.10 7.00 28.82
C VAL A 196 4.45 6.31 29.02
N SER A 197 4.63 5.61 30.14
CA SER A 197 5.87 4.93 30.49
C SER A 197 5.93 3.51 29.91
N PRO A 198 7.00 3.12 29.21
CA PRO A 198 7.25 1.71 28.92
C PRO A 198 7.38 0.94 30.26
N PRO A 199 6.86 -0.29 30.35
CA PRO A 199 6.95 -1.06 31.59
C PRO A 199 8.41 -1.29 32.01
N PRO A 200 8.63 -1.45 33.32
CA PRO A 200 9.95 -1.80 33.82
C PRO A 200 10.45 -3.09 33.12
N PRO A 201 11.75 -3.19 32.83
CA PRO A 201 12.33 -4.40 32.25
C PRO A 201 11.97 -5.61 33.13
N PRO A 202 11.84 -6.83 32.54
CA PRO A 202 11.59 -8.03 33.32
C PRO A 202 12.66 -8.15 34.44
N PRO A 203 12.28 -8.62 35.64
CA PRO A 203 13.23 -8.79 36.74
C PRO A 203 14.44 -9.58 36.25
N TRP A 204 15.64 -9.07 36.51
CA TRP A 204 16.88 -9.78 36.21
C TRP A 204 16.82 -11.16 36.89
N LYS A 205 16.89 -12.23 36.08
CA LYS A 205 17.05 -13.60 36.58
C LYS A 205 18.53 -13.98 36.39
N PRO A 206 19.28 -14.23 37.48
CA PRO A 206 20.65 -14.72 37.41
C PRO A 206 20.79 -16.00 36.60
#